data_AF-A0A3N5NPY0-F1
#
_entry.id   AF-A0A3N5NPY0-F1
#
_cell.length_a   1.000
_cell.length_b   1.000
_cell.length_c   1.000
_cell.angle_alpha   90.00
_cell.angle_beta   90.00
_cell.angle_gamma   90.00
#
_symmetry.space_group_name_H-M   'P 1'
#
loop_
_entity.id
_entity.type
_entity.pdbx_description
1 polymer ?
#
loop_
_entity_poly.entity_id
_entity_poly.type
_entity_poly.pdbx_seq_one_letter_code
_entity_poly.pdbx_strand_id
1 'polypeptide(L)'
;MRCLGFLKGSCSPHWGGEVHRRRDFHAMVRRGEVPAGYGICDGAALLFEDSRLVDAVSIDPAAGAFRVELAGDRLCETPLNARQLVVSPSPAARRATR
;
A
#
# COMPACT_ATOMS: atom_id res chain seq x y z
N MET A 1 10.29 -5.67 15.76
CA MET A 1 10.02 -7.05 15.28
C MET A 1 11.05 -7.46 14.25
N ARG A 2 11.29 -8.76 14.04
CA ARG A 2 12.20 -9.27 12.99
C ARG A 2 11.37 -9.78 11.80
N CYS A 3 11.54 -9.16 10.64
CA CYS A 3 10.89 -9.54 9.39
C CYS A 3 11.90 -10.21 8.44
N LEU A 4 11.46 -10.62 7.24
CA LEU A 4 12.32 -11.23 6.21
C LEU A 4 13.39 -10.27 5.64
N GLY A 5 13.19 -8.95 5.78
CA GLY A 5 14.21 -7.96 5.42
C GLY A 5 14.33 -7.60 3.95
N PHE A 6 13.38 -7.99 3.09
CA PHE A 6 13.40 -7.67 1.65
C PHE A 6 13.20 -6.17 1.36
N LEU A 7 12.36 -5.49 2.13
CA LEU A 7 12.04 -4.07 1.98
C LEU A 7 12.30 -3.34 3.29
N LYS A 8 12.77 -2.08 3.19
CA LYS A 8 12.90 -1.18 4.34
C LYS A 8 11.53 -0.63 4.73
N GLY A 9 11.34 -0.40 6.02
CA GLY A 9 10.11 0.17 6.56
C GLY A 9 9.09 -0.90 6.97
N SER A 10 7.84 -0.48 7.03
CA SER A 10 6.71 -1.35 7.38
C SER A 10 5.54 -1.14 6.41
N CYS A 11 4.52 -1.99 6.49
CA CYS A 11 3.27 -1.77 5.76
C CYS A 11 2.06 -2.21 6.59
N SER A 12 0.92 -1.65 6.24
CA SER A 12 -0.39 -2.00 6.79
C SER A 12 -1.38 -2.16 5.63
N PRO A 13 -1.73 -3.40 5.24
CA PRO A 13 -2.76 -3.65 4.24
C PRO A 13 -4.14 -3.31 4.79
N HIS A 14 -5.18 -3.35 3.94
CA HIS A 14 -6.56 -3.02 4.30
C HIS A 14 -6.71 -1.63 4.94
N TRP A 15 -5.91 -0.66 4.51
CA TRP A 15 -5.72 0.65 5.17
C TRP A 15 -7.03 1.41 5.46
N GLY A 16 -7.97 1.37 4.52
CA GLY A 16 -9.30 1.97 4.67
C GLY A 16 -10.43 0.97 4.95
N GLY A 17 -10.16 -0.34 4.90
CA GLY A 17 -11.17 -1.40 5.01
C GLY A 17 -11.53 -1.77 6.45
N GLU A 18 -10.64 -1.48 7.40
CA GLU A 18 -10.80 -1.88 8.79
C GLU A 18 -10.70 -0.69 9.76
N VAL A 19 -11.71 -0.54 10.63
CA VAL A 19 -11.94 0.63 11.50
C VAL A 19 -10.72 1.03 12.35
N HIS A 20 -9.94 0.06 12.83
CA HIS A 20 -8.83 0.32 13.75
C HIS A 20 -7.44 0.25 13.10
N ARG A 21 -7.34 -0.31 11.89
CA ARG A 21 -6.07 -0.63 11.21
C ARG A 21 -5.15 0.59 11.06
N ARG A 22 -5.71 1.68 10.54
CA ARG A 22 -5.01 2.96 10.34
C ARG A 22 -4.56 3.58 11.68
N ARG A 23 -5.44 3.62 12.67
CA ARG A 23 -5.15 4.14 14.02
C ARG A 23 -4.02 3.36 14.68
N ASP A 24 -4.10 2.03 14.66
CA ASP A 24 -3.16 1.17 15.38
C ASP A 24 -1.78 1.22 14.74
N PHE A 25 -1.71 1.21 13.41
CA PHE A 25 -0.46 1.40 12.69
C PHE A 25 0.18 2.76 13.00
N HIS A 26 -0.59 3.86 13.00
CA HIS A 26 -0.08 5.16 13.41
C HIS A 26 0.49 5.15 14.82
N ALA A 27 -0.18 4.47 15.75
CA ALA A 27 0.25 4.39 17.13
C ALA A 27 1.56 3.58 17.25
N MET A 28 1.69 2.47 16.51
CA MET A 28 2.93 1.68 16.46
C MET A 28 4.10 2.47 15.88
N VAL A 29 3.87 3.24 14.80
CA VAL A 29 4.90 4.12 14.21
C VAL A 29 5.32 5.20 15.20
N ARG A 30 4.38 5.89 15.86
CA ARG A 30 4.67 6.91 16.89
C ARG A 30 5.47 6.36 18.08
N ARG A 31 5.17 5.13 18.51
CA ARG A 31 5.88 4.46 19.61
C ARG A 31 7.22 3.85 19.19
N GLY A 32 7.57 3.90 17.90
CA GLY A 32 8.80 3.30 17.37
C GLY A 32 8.80 1.77 17.37
N GLU A 33 7.65 1.12 17.52
CA GLU A 33 7.51 -0.35 17.52
C GLU A 33 7.75 -0.93 16.12
N VAL A 34 7.37 -0.15 15.10
CA VAL A 34 7.68 -0.40 13.69
C VAL A 34 8.18 0.89 13.05
N PRO A 35 9.08 0.80 12.05
CA PRO A 35 9.49 1.97 11.28
C PRO A 35 8.32 2.56 10.48
N ALA A 36 8.47 3.81 10.04
CA ALA A 36 7.63 4.42 9.01
C ALA A 36 7.48 3.53 7.76
N GLY A 37 6.41 3.72 6.99
CA GLY A 37 5.99 2.70 6.05
C GLY A 37 4.85 3.11 5.13
N TYR A 38 4.02 2.13 4.76
CA TYR A 38 2.96 2.31 3.78
C TYR A 38 1.60 1.79 4.27
N GLY A 39 0.56 2.60 4.08
CA GLY A 39 -0.83 2.14 4.15
C GLY A 39 -1.32 1.74 2.78
N ILE A 40 -1.86 0.53 2.60
CA ILE A 40 -2.30 0.03 1.29
C ILE A 40 -3.79 -0.35 1.39
N CYS A 41 -4.66 0.31 0.61
CA CYS A 41 -6.09 0.00 0.57
C CYS A 41 -6.37 -1.28 -0.22
N ASP A 42 -7.58 -1.82 -0.04
CA ASP A 42 -8.08 -2.92 -0.84
C ASP A 42 -8.12 -2.55 -2.32
N GLY A 43 -7.58 -3.44 -3.17
CA GLY A 43 -7.47 -3.17 -4.61
C GLY A 43 -6.28 -2.29 -5.01
N ALA A 44 -5.44 -1.84 -4.06
CA ALA A 44 -4.18 -1.16 -4.35
C ALA A 44 -2.97 -2.06 -4.13
N ALA A 45 -1.88 -1.80 -4.84
CA ALA A 45 -0.59 -2.46 -4.66
C ALA A 45 0.56 -1.49 -4.87
N LEU A 46 1.72 -1.83 -4.30
CA LEU A 46 2.97 -1.12 -4.49
C LEU A 46 3.96 -2.03 -5.21
N LEU A 47 4.56 -1.52 -6.28
CA LEU A 47 5.60 -2.22 -7.04
C LEU A 47 6.98 -1.73 -6.56
N PHE A 48 7.81 -2.68 -6.16
CA PHE A 48 9.20 -2.43 -5.78
C PHE A 48 10.14 -3.18 -6.72
N GLU A 49 11.20 -2.50 -7.16
CA GLU A 49 12.34 -3.08 -7.86
C GLU A 49 13.60 -2.76 -7.05
N ASP A 50 14.39 -3.78 -6.70
CA ASP A 50 15.60 -3.63 -5.87
C ASP A 50 15.36 -2.80 -4.59
N SER A 51 14.26 -3.10 -3.90
CA SER A 51 13.78 -2.40 -2.70
C SER A 51 13.42 -0.92 -2.89
N ARG A 52 13.40 -0.40 -4.11
CA ARG A 52 12.96 0.96 -4.44
C ARG A 52 11.52 0.95 -4.91
N LEU A 53 10.69 1.82 -4.35
CA LEU A 53 9.32 2.00 -4.83
C LEU A 53 9.37 2.58 -6.25
N VAL A 54 8.79 1.87 -7.22
CA VAL A 54 8.78 2.29 -8.63
C VAL A 54 7.39 2.68 -9.12
N ASP A 55 6.33 2.05 -8.59
CA ASP A 55 4.96 2.36 -8.96
C ASP A 55 3.98 2.06 -7.83
N ALA A 56 2.84 2.74 -7.86
CA ALA A 56 1.66 2.39 -7.09
C ALA A 56 0.54 2.13 -8.09
N VAL A 57 -0.18 1.02 -7.92
CA VAL A 57 -1.22 0.61 -8.88
C VAL A 57 -2.53 0.34 -8.17
N SER A 58 -3.65 0.53 -8.85
CA SER A 58 -4.98 0.26 -8.30
C SER A 58 -5.92 -0.34 -9.34
N ILE A 59 -6.79 -1.26 -8.93
CA ILE A 59 -7.90 -1.77 -9.76
C ILE A 59 -9.18 -0.93 -9.61
N ASP A 60 -9.27 -0.13 -8.54
CA ASP A 60 -10.42 0.73 -8.23
C ASP A 60 -9.95 2.19 -8.14
N PRO A 61 -10.54 3.14 -8.90
CA PRO A 61 -10.21 4.56 -8.80
C PRO A 61 -10.32 5.16 -7.38
N ALA A 62 -11.13 4.56 -6.50
CA ALA A 62 -11.29 4.99 -5.11
C ALA A 62 -10.25 4.37 -4.17
N ALA A 63 -9.52 3.33 -4.60
CA ALA A 63 -8.47 2.69 -3.83
C ALA A 63 -7.10 3.26 -4.15
N GLY A 64 -6.24 3.32 -3.13
CA GLY A 64 -4.87 3.82 -3.27
C GLY A 64 -3.96 3.38 -2.14
N ALA A 65 -2.80 4.01 -2.08
CA ALA A 65 -1.82 3.77 -1.03
C ALA A 65 -1.28 5.10 -0.49
N PHE A 66 -0.76 5.06 0.73
CA PHE A 66 -0.25 6.21 1.45
C PHE A 66 1.16 5.93 1.95
N ARG A 67 2.05 6.89 1.78
CA ARG A 67 3.32 6.95 2.52
C ARG A 67 3.02 7.50 3.91
N VAL A 68 3.41 6.76 4.95
CA VAL A 68 3.18 7.11 6.35
C VAL A 68 4.52 7.38 7.01
N GLU A 69 4.73 8.62 7.45
CA GLU A 69 6.02 9.08 7.98
C GLU A 69 5.85 9.93 9.24
N LEU A 70 6.94 10.02 10.02
CA LEU A 70 7.07 10.96 11.13
C LEU A 70 7.95 12.13 10.68
N ALA A 71 7.38 13.32 10.60
CA ALA A 71 8.11 14.57 10.41
C ALA A 71 8.27 15.25 11.78
N GLY A 72 9.35 14.90 12.49
CA GLY A 72 9.46 15.17 13.92
C GLY A 72 8.41 14.35 14.69
N ASP A 73 7.63 15.02 15.54
CA ASP A 73 6.54 14.37 16.30
C ASP A 73 5.22 14.26 15.51
N ARG A 74 5.16 14.84 14.30
CA ARG A 74 3.95 14.83 13.50
C ARG A 74 3.91 13.63 12.58
N LEU A 75 2.86 12.81 12.75
CA LEU A 75 2.55 11.74 11.81
C LEU A 75 1.86 12.32 10.57
N CYS A 76 2.42 12.03 9.40
CA CYS A 76 1.96 12.49 8.11
C CYS A 76 1.59 11.30 7.23
N GLU A 77 0.49 11.44 6.49
CA GLU A 77 0.12 10.53 5.42
C GLU A 77 0.15 11.28 4.10
N THR A 78 0.91 10.79 3.14
CA THR A 78 0.99 11.34 1.79
C THR A 78 0.42 10.33 0.81
N PRO A 79 -0.69 10.64 0.11
CA PRO A 79 -1.21 9.73 -0.90
C PRO A 79 -0.18 9.53 -2.01
N LEU A 80 -0.02 8.29 -2.44
CA LEU A 80 0.79 7.93 -3.60
C LEU A 80 -0.08 8.04 -4.85
N ASN A 81 0.50 8.54 -5.94
CA ASN A 81 -0.18 8.61 -7.22
C ASN A 81 -0.34 7.19 -7.79
N ALA A 82 -1.47 6.56 -7.51
CA ALA A 82 -1.74 5.20 -7.95
C ALA A 82 -2.28 5.20 -9.38
N ARG A 83 -1.56 4.52 -10.29
CA ARG A 83 -1.99 4.33 -11.67
C ARG A 83 -3.05 3.24 -11.74
N GLN A 84 -4.14 3.51 -12.45
CA GLN A 84 -5.19 2.51 -12.65
C GLN A 84 -4.71 1.36 -13.55
N LEU A 85 -4.95 0.13 -13.11
CA LEU A 85 -4.77 -1.07 -13.92
C LEU A 85 -5.99 -1.27 -14.79
N VAL A 86 -5.79 -1.17 -16.10
CA VAL A 86 -6.81 -1.55 -17.07
C VAL A 86 -6.59 -3.01 -17.41
N VAL A 87 -7.50 -3.88 -16.94
CA VAL A 87 -7.47 -5.28 -17.35
C VAL A 87 -7.99 -5.36 -18.79
N SER A 88 -7.07 -5.54 -19.75
CA SER A 88 -7.48 -6.00 -21.08
C SER A 88 -7.91 -7.47 -20.96
N PRO A 89 -9.04 -7.89 -21.55
CA PRO A 89 -9.46 -9.27 -21.44
C PRO A 89 -8.36 -10.18 -22.00
N SER A 90 -7.98 -11.19 -21.21
CA SER A 90 -7.05 -12.22 -21.67
C SER A 90 -7.59 -12.86 -22.96
N PRO A 91 -6.72 -13.19 -23.94
CA PRO A 91 -7.11 -13.96 -25.12
C PRO A 91 -7.89 -15.25 -24.77
N ALA A 92 -7.65 -15.83 -23.59
CA ALA A 92 -8.33 -17.04 -23.11
C ALA A 92 -9.82 -16.82 -22.79
N ALA A 93 -10.22 -15.61 -22.36
CA ALA A 93 -11.62 -15.30 -22.03
C ALA A 93 -12.51 -15.11 -23.28
N ARG A 94 -11.91 -14.89 -24.46
CA ARG A 94 -12.64 -14.68 -25.73
C ARG A 94 -13.16 -16.00 -26.36
N ARG A 95 -12.71 -17.16 -25.89
CA ARG A 95 -13.07 -18.47 -26.47
C ARG A 95 -14.30 -19.15 -25.85
N ALA A 96 -14.85 -18.62 -24.76
CA ALA A 96 -15.97 -19.25 -24.03
C ALA A 96 -17.37 -18.83 -24.52
N THR A 97 -17.49 -18.13 -25.65
CA THR A 97 -18.77 -17.61 -26.16
C THR A 97 -19.06 -18.02 -27.60
N ARG A 98 -18.49 -19.14 -28.07
CA ARG A 98 -18.73 -19.64 -29.43
C ARG A 98 -19.19 -21.08 -29.43
#